data_AF-A0A9Q8Q4H7-F1
#
_entry.id   AF-A0A9Q8Q4H7-F1
#
_cell.length_a   1.000
_cell.length_b   1.000
_cell.length_c   1.000
_cell.angle_alpha   90.00
_cell.angle_beta   90.00
_cell.angle_gamma   90.00
#
_symmetry.space_group_name_H-M   'P 1'
#
loop_
_entity.id
_entity.type
_entity.pdbx_description
1 polymer ?
#
loop_
_entity_poly.entity_id
_entity_poly.type
_entity_poly.pdbx_seq_one_letter_code
_entity_poly.pdbx_strand_id
1 'polypeptide(L)'
;MDSIQTILTDELNNINKKEHRTGKPYFNSQFIVNHPILCLGMLLAYIPLAFLILYAPYFGLSWLIGFTVLFILLAGILLFDIKPIYRFEDIGVLDLRVCYNGEWFVDEMISADCLDKILSSSEVNPQMKQEITRLQALKSEVSFYDIYHIAYPEISTPEARVSMM
;
A
#
# COMPACT_ATOMS: atom_id res chain seq x y z
N MET A 1 -27.05 2.47 -0.08
CA MET A 1 -25.69 2.58 -0.62
C MET A 1 -25.74 3.66 -1.68
N ASP A 2 -24.78 4.59 -1.63
CA ASP A 2 -24.64 5.64 -2.63
C ASP A 2 -24.21 5.01 -3.97
N SER A 3 -24.73 5.53 -5.08
CA SER A 3 -24.42 5.05 -6.43
C SER A 3 -22.92 5.18 -6.73
N ILE A 4 -22.26 6.21 -6.18
CA ILE A 4 -20.81 6.40 -6.30
C ILE A 4 -20.03 5.36 -5.50
N GLN A 5 -20.42 5.15 -4.25
CA GLN A 5 -19.82 4.11 -3.41
C GLN A 5 -19.89 2.75 -4.11
N THR A 6 -21.01 2.43 -4.75
CA THR A 6 -21.19 1.16 -5.48
C THR A 6 -20.22 1.06 -6.67
N ILE A 7 -20.15 2.11 -7.51
CA ILE A 7 -19.24 2.15 -8.67
C ILE A 7 -17.78 2.01 -8.25
N LEU A 8 -17.35 2.74 -7.22
CA LEU A 8 -15.97 2.68 -6.72
C LEU A 8 -15.66 1.33 -6.08
N THR A 9 -16.60 0.77 -5.32
CA THR A 9 -16.44 -0.57 -4.72
C THR A 9 -16.30 -1.65 -5.78
N ASP A 10 -17.09 -1.58 -6.86
CA ASP A 10 -17.01 -2.52 -7.98
C ASP A 10 -15.66 -2.43 -8.70
N GLU A 11 -15.13 -1.22 -8.89
CA GLU A 11 -13.82 -1.04 -9.50
C GLU A 11 -12.69 -1.58 -8.61
N LEU A 12 -12.72 -1.28 -7.30
CA LEU A 12 -11.75 -1.84 -6.34
C LEU A 12 -11.83 -3.37 -6.31
N ASN A 13 -13.03 -3.95 -6.39
CA ASN A 13 -13.22 -5.40 -6.48
C ASN A 13 -12.65 -5.98 -7.78
N ASN A 14 -12.74 -5.25 -8.88
CA ASN A 14 -12.14 -5.64 -10.15
C ASN A 14 -10.60 -5.63 -10.06
N ILE A 15 -10.02 -4.58 -9.48
CA ILE A 15 -8.57 -4.46 -9.22
C ILE A 15 -8.10 -5.60 -8.32
N ASN A 16 -8.78 -5.82 -7.20
CA ASN A 16 -8.49 -6.91 -6.26
C ASN A 16 -8.44 -8.28 -6.96
N LYS A 17 -9.40 -8.55 -7.86
CA LYS A 17 -9.44 -9.80 -8.63
C LYS A 17 -8.32 -9.87 -9.67
N LYS A 18 -8.11 -8.79 -10.43
CA LYS A 18 -7.10 -8.70 -11.50
C LYS A 18 -5.69 -8.87 -10.97
N GLU A 19 -5.39 -8.29 -9.82
CA GLU A 19 -4.07 -8.34 -9.19
C GLU A 19 -3.90 -9.48 -8.19
N HIS A 20 -4.94 -10.31 -8.02
CA HIS A 20 -4.97 -11.39 -7.02
C HIS A 20 -4.61 -10.90 -5.60
N ARG A 21 -5.17 -9.76 -5.19
CA ARG A 21 -4.95 -9.17 -3.86
C ARG A 21 -5.67 -10.04 -2.84
N THR A 22 -4.90 -10.85 -2.12
CA THR A 22 -5.42 -11.83 -1.15
C THR A 22 -5.28 -11.37 0.31
N GLY A 23 -4.53 -10.29 0.57
CA GLY A 23 -4.22 -9.82 1.92
C GLY A 23 -3.35 -10.79 2.74
N LYS A 24 -2.79 -11.83 2.10
CA LYS A 24 -1.96 -12.84 2.74
C LYS A 24 -0.49 -12.65 2.36
N PRO A 25 0.45 -12.97 3.27
CA PRO A 25 1.86 -12.99 2.93
C PRO A 25 2.11 -14.05 1.85
N TYR A 26 2.78 -13.65 0.79
CA TYR A 26 3.23 -14.54 -0.28
C TYR A 26 4.73 -14.37 -0.46
N PHE A 27 5.37 -15.44 -0.94
CA PHE A 27 6.81 -15.42 -1.17
C PHE A 27 7.11 -14.64 -2.46
N ASN A 28 7.89 -13.57 -2.34
CA ASN A 28 8.29 -12.71 -3.44
C ASN A 28 9.82 -12.56 -3.50
N SER A 29 10.43 -13.26 -4.46
CA SER A 29 11.87 -13.14 -4.73
C SER A 29 12.27 -11.80 -5.37
N GLN A 30 11.32 -10.96 -5.77
CA GLN A 30 11.62 -9.64 -6.34
C GLN A 30 12.40 -8.75 -5.37
N PHE A 31 12.26 -8.95 -4.06
CA PHE A 31 13.04 -8.21 -3.06
C PHE A 31 14.55 -8.33 -3.30
N ILE A 32 15.04 -9.53 -3.60
CA ILE A 32 16.47 -9.78 -3.85
C ILE A 32 16.92 -9.08 -5.13
N VAL A 33 16.07 -9.07 -6.16
CA VAL A 33 16.35 -8.49 -7.47
C VAL A 33 16.34 -6.96 -7.41
N ASN A 34 15.38 -6.38 -6.69
CA ASN A 34 15.18 -4.94 -6.63
C ASN A 34 16.13 -4.26 -5.61
N HIS A 35 16.54 -4.99 -4.57
CA HIS A 35 17.40 -4.47 -3.50
C HIS A 35 18.71 -5.29 -3.31
N PRO A 36 19.54 -5.44 -4.37
CA PRO A 36 20.74 -6.27 -4.30
C PRO A 36 21.79 -5.71 -3.33
N ILE A 37 21.88 -4.38 -3.22
CA ILE A 37 22.80 -3.70 -2.30
C ILE A 37 22.43 -3.98 -0.85
N LEU A 38 21.13 -3.98 -0.52
CA LEU A 38 20.65 -4.28 0.82
C LEU A 38 20.96 -5.73 1.19
N CYS A 39 20.73 -6.67 0.27
CA CYS A 39 21.07 -8.08 0.45
C CYS A 39 22.57 -8.27 0.67
N LEU A 40 23.41 -7.59 -0.10
CA LEU A 40 24.87 -7.62 0.08
C LEU A 40 25.27 -7.03 1.43
N GLY A 41 24.66 -5.91 1.84
CA GLY A 41 24.89 -5.28 3.14
C GLY A 41 24.56 -6.20 4.31
N MET A 42 23.46 -6.95 4.22
CA MET A 42 23.10 -7.94 5.23
C MET A 42 24.16 -9.05 5.37
N LEU A 43 24.67 -9.56 4.25
CA LEU A 43 25.74 -10.57 4.26
C LEU A 43 27.04 -10.00 4.83
N LEU A 44 27.42 -8.79 4.42
CA LEU A 44 28.61 -8.10 4.92
C LEU A 44 28.52 -7.77 6.41
N ALA A 45 27.31 -7.54 6.96
CA ALA A 45 27.09 -7.38 8.38
C ALA A 45 27.15 -8.70 9.15
N TYR A 46 26.72 -9.80 8.53
CA TYR A 46 26.72 -11.12 9.17
C TYR A 46 28.13 -11.74 9.27
N ILE A 47 28.98 -11.57 8.26
CA ILE A 47 30.36 -12.11 8.24
C ILE A 47 31.19 -11.72 9.50
N PRO A 48 31.30 -10.43 9.89
CA PRO A 48 32.08 -10.05 11.06
C PRO A 48 31.46 -10.56 12.36
N LEU A 49 30.12 -10.66 12.44
CA LEU A 49 29.44 -11.29 13.57
C LEU A 49 29.83 -12.77 13.69
N ALA A 50 29.78 -13.52 12.58
CA ALA A 50 30.19 -14.93 12.55
C ALA A 50 31.66 -15.09 12.95
N PHE A 51 32.54 -14.21 12.47
CA PHE A 51 33.96 -14.20 12.85
C PHE A 51 34.16 -13.93 14.35
N LEU A 52 33.43 -12.95 14.91
CA LEU A 52 33.50 -12.62 16.33
C LEU A 52 33.05 -13.79 17.22
N ILE A 53 31.97 -14.48 16.81
CA ILE A 53 31.46 -15.66 17.51
C ILE A 53 32.51 -16.78 17.52
N LEU A 54 33.21 -17.01 16.40
CA LEU A 54 34.26 -18.03 16.32
C LEU A 54 35.54 -17.66 17.07
N TYR A 55 35.85 -16.37 17.16
CA TYR A 55 37.04 -15.88 17.87
C TYR A 55 36.84 -15.84 19.38
N ALA A 56 35.64 -15.53 19.85
CA ALA A 56 35.35 -15.37 21.26
C ALA A 56 35.35 -16.73 22.00
N PRO A 57 36.11 -16.88 23.09
CA PRO A 57 36.27 -18.16 23.79
C PRO A 57 34.99 -18.64 24.51
N TYR A 58 33.98 -17.76 24.65
CA TYR A 58 32.70 -18.08 25.29
C TYR A 58 31.67 -18.65 24.32
N PHE A 59 31.81 -18.41 23.02
CA PHE A 59 30.84 -18.83 22.03
C PHE A 59 31.35 -20.07 21.29
N GLY A 60 30.57 -21.15 21.35
CA GLY A 60 30.85 -22.40 20.62
C GLY A 60 30.13 -22.46 19.27
N LEU A 61 30.39 -23.54 18.53
CA LEU A 61 29.77 -23.78 17.21
C LEU A 61 28.24 -23.78 17.24
N SER A 62 27.63 -24.22 18.34
CA SER A 62 26.16 -24.19 18.53
C SER A 62 25.58 -22.78 18.47
N TRP A 63 26.30 -21.79 19.00
CA TRP A 63 25.89 -20.40 18.95
C TRP A 63 25.97 -19.85 17.54
N LEU A 64 27.05 -20.18 16.81
CA LEU A 64 27.18 -19.80 15.41
C LEU A 64 25.97 -20.30 14.61
N ILE A 65 25.63 -21.60 14.73
CA ILE A 65 24.47 -22.19 14.06
C ILE A 65 23.19 -21.46 14.45
N GLY A 66 22.98 -21.18 15.74
CA GLY A 66 21.80 -20.46 16.22
C GLY A 66 21.66 -19.07 15.59
N PHE A 67 22.73 -18.28 15.57
CA PHE A 67 22.74 -16.96 14.95
C PHE A 67 22.62 -17.02 13.42
N THR A 68 23.21 -18.04 12.77
CA THR A 68 23.01 -18.26 11.32
C THR A 68 21.55 -18.53 11.00
N VAL A 69 20.92 -19.43 11.76
CA VAL A 69 19.49 -19.78 11.56
C VAL A 69 18.62 -18.56 11.80
N LEU A 70 18.87 -17.79 12.85
CA LEU A 70 18.14 -16.55 13.12
C LEU A 70 18.31 -15.54 11.98
N PHE A 71 19.53 -15.36 11.49
CA PHE A 71 19.81 -14.48 10.36
C PHE A 71 19.05 -14.92 9.10
N ILE A 72 19.08 -16.21 8.76
CA ILE A 72 18.34 -16.76 7.60
C ILE A 72 16.83 -16.59 7.80
N LEU A 73 16.31 -16.78 9.01
CA LEU A 73 14.89 -16.58 9.30
C LEU A 73 14.47 -15.11 9.09
N LEU A 74 15.19 -14.18 9.69
CA LEU A 74 14.90 -12.75 9.58
C LEU A 74 15.07 -12.26 8.14
N ALA A 75 16.12 -12.71 7.44
CA ALA A 75 16.31 -12.45 6.03
C ALA A 75 15.19 -13.07 5.17
N GLY A 76 14.74 -14.27 5.52
CA GLY A 76 13.64 -14.96 4.86
C GLY A 76 12.32 -14.21 5.00
N ILE A 77 12.06 -13.58 6.15
CA ILE A 77 10.86 -12.74 6.35
C ILE A 77 10.82 -11.57 5.36
N LEU A 78 11.97 -10.99 5.00
CA LEU A 78 12.04 -9.91 4.00
C LEU A 78 11.66 -10.36 2.58
N LEU A 79 11.64 -11.68 2.33
CA LEU A 79 11.18 -12.25 1.06
C LEU A 79 9.66 -12.42 1.02
N PHE A 80 8.95 -12.11 2.12
CA PHE A 80 7.50 -12.13 2.12
C PHE A 80 6.97 -10.71 1.89
N ASP A 81 6.02 -10.63 0.98
CA ASP A 81 5.28 -9.42 0.66
C ASP A 81 3.79 -9.69 0.89
N ILE A 82 3.01 -8.65 1.18
CA ILE A 82 1.56 -8.72 1.41
C ILE A 82 0.90 -7.71 0.49
N LYS A 83 0.02 -8.17 -0.41
CA LYS A 83 -0.86 -7.27 -1.16
C LYS A 83 -2.18 -7.09 -0.42
N PRO A 84 -2.38 -5.96 0.31
CA PRO A 84 -3.61 -5.74 1.07
C PRO A 84 -4.81 -5.66 0.13
N ILE A 85 -5.94 -6.21 0.56
CA ILE A 85 -7.18 -6.11 -0.21
C ILE A 85 -7.66 -4.66 -0.14
N TYR A 86 -7.90 -4.04 -1.28
CA TYR A 86 -8.47 -2.70 -1.31
C TYR A 86 -9.94 -2.73 -0.92
N ARG A 87 -10.35 -1.76 -0.10
CA ARG A 87 -11.72 -1.59 0.33
C ARG A 87 -12.10 -0.12 0.26
N PHE A 88 -13.37 0.14 0.03
CA PHE A 88 -13.87 1.51 -0.06
C PHE A 88 -13.73 2.25 1.28
N GLU A 89 -13.95 1.54 2.39
CA GLU A 89 -13.88 2.11 3.74
C GLU A 89 -12.47 2.57 4.15
N ASP A 90 -11.44 2.08 3.45
CA ASP A 90 -10.05 2.43 3.71
C ASP A 90 -9.61 3.68 2.92
N ILE A 91 -10.46 4.22 2.02
CA ILE A 91 -10.14 5.45 1.28
C ILE A 91 -10.19 6.65 2.23
N GLY A 92 -9.09 7.40 2.29
CA GLY A 92 -8.96 8.58 3.16
C GLY A 92 -8.66 8.27 4.63
N VAL A 93 -8.59 7.00 5.01
CA VAL A 93 -8.10 6.57 6.32
C VAL A 93 -6.62 6.21 6.19
N LEU A 94 -5.81 6.63 7.17
CA LEU A 94 -4.42 6.21 7.26
C LEU A 94 -4.33 4.73 7.68
N ASP A 95 -4.47 3.82 6.72
CA ASP A 95 -4.25 2.39 6.94
C ASP A 95 -2.76 2.04 6.81
N LEU A 96 -2.13 1.75 7.94
CA LEU A 96 -0.71 1.34 8.03
C LEU A 96 -0.38 0.14 7.14
N ARG A 97 -1.35 -0.74 6.82
CA ARG A 97 -1.11 -1.89 5.92
C ARG A 97 -0.80 -1.47 4.50
N VAL A 98 -1.50 -0.45 4.04
CA VAL A 98 -1.42 0.10 2.69
C VAL A 98 -0.17 0.99 2.62
N CYS A 99 0.06 1.81 3.66
CA CYS A 99 1.28 2.63 3.79
C CYS A 99 2.59 1.81 3.90
N TYR A 100 2.61 0.68 4.62
CA TYR A 100 3.81 -0.14 4.81
C TYR A 100 4.30 -0.78 3.51
N ASN A 101 3.37 -1.16 2.63
CA ASN A 101 3.70 -1.74 1.33
C ASN A 101 3.90 -0.68 0.24
N GLY A 102 3.72 0.60 0.56
CA GLY A 102 3.95 1.71 -0.35
C GLY A 102 2.87 1.90 -1.42
N GLU A 103 1.74 1.21 -1.30
CA GLU A 103 0.57 1.41 -2.17
C GLU A 103 -0.30 2.46 -1.49
N TRP A 104 -0.65 3.57 -2.14
CA TRP A 104 -1.50 4.62 -1.58
C TRP A 104 -2.66 4.91 -2.54
N PHE A 105 -3.87 5.10 -2.01
CA PHE A 105 -5.05 5.46 -2.85
C PHE A 105 -4.93 6.83 -3.54
N VAL A 106 -3.96 7.65 -3.12
CA VAL A 106 -3.59 8.90 -3.79
C VAL A 106 -2.88 8.64 -5.11
N ASP A 107 -2.15 7.52 -5.20
CA ASP A 107 -1.39 7.11 -6.39
C ASP A 107 -2.17 6.08 -7.23
N GLU A 108 -3.16 5.41 -6.65
CA GLU A 108 -4.02 4.45 -7.35
C GLU A 108 -5.01 5.19 -8.28
N MET A 109 -4.81 5.01 -9.59
CA MET A 109 -5.60 5.65 -10.63
C MET A 109 -6.89 4.88 -10.91
N ILE A 110 -7.97 5.60 -11.16
CA ILE A 110 -9.22 5.00 -11.59
C ILE A 110 -9.14 4.70 -13.09
N SER A 111 -9.70 3.57 -13.52
CA SER A 111 -9.80 3.26 -14.94
C SER A 111 -10.71 4.24 -15.69
N ALA A 112 -10.43 4.45 -16.98
CA ALA A 112 -11.28 5.26 -17.85
C ALA A 112 -12.72 4.72 -17.90
N ASP A 113 -12.90 3.40 -17.89
CA ASP A 113 -14.23 2.76 -17.88
C ASP A 113 -15.04 3.10 -16.63
N CYS A 114 -14.40 3.13 -15.45
CA CYS A 114 -15.05 3.51 -14.21
C CYS A 114 -15.43 5.01 -14.22
N LEU A 115 -14.56 5.84 -14.79
CA LEU A 115 -14.80 7.27 -14.93
C LEU A 115 -15.99 7.57 -15.87
N ASP A 116 -16.08 6.86 -16.99
CA ASP A 116 -17.20 6.94 -17.92
C ASP A 116 -18.51 6.47 -17.28
N LYS A 117 -18.48 5.42 -16.45
CA LYS A 117 -19.64 4.98 -15.65
C LYS A 117 -20.12 6.08 -14.69
N ILE A 118 -19.21 6.78 -14.02
CA ILE A 118 -19.55 7.89 -13.11
C ILE A 118 -20.19 9.04 -13.90
N LEU A 119 -19.60 9.43 -15.05
CA LEU A 119 -20.10 10.54 -15.86
C LEU A 119 -21.43 10.22 -16.56
N SER A 120 -21.67 8.97 -16.95
CA SER A 120 -22.90 8.53 -17.61
C SER A 120 -24.05 8.21 -16.65
N SER A 121 -23.78 7.92 -15.37
CA SER A 121 -24.81 7.55 -14.39
C SER A 121 -25.77 8.71 -14.10
N SER A 122 -27.08 8.50 -14.26
CA SER A 122 -28.10 9.53 -13.99
C SER A 122 -28.29 9.83 -12.50
N GLU A 123 -27.81 8.95 -11.62
CA GLU A 123 -27.95 9.08 -10.16
C GLU A 123 -26.87 9.96 -9.54
N VAL A 124 -25.80 10.25 -10.29
CA VAL A 124 -24.67 11.05 -9.85
C VAL A 124 -24.94 12.55 -10.03
N ASN A 125 -24.71 13.33 -8.97
CA ASN A 125 -24.92 14.78 -8.95
C ASN A 125 -24.20 15.48 -10.14
N PRO A 126 -24.90 16.29 -10.95
CA PRO A 126 -24.30 17.04 -12.06
C PRO A 126 -23.12 17.95 -11.67
N GLN A 127 -23.16 18.57 -10.48
CA GLN A 127 -22.07 19.41 -9.99
C GLN A 127 -20.80 18.61 -9.75
N MET A 128 -20.95 17.38 -9.23
CA MET A 128 -19.83 16.48 -9.01
C MET A 128 -19.18 16.06 -10.34
N LYS A 129 -19.99 15.75 -11.36
CA LYS A 129 -19.48 15.45 -12.70
C LYS A 129 -18.69 16.60 -13.30
N GLN A 130 -19.16 17.84 -13.11
CA GLN A 130 -18.44 19.03 -13.57
C GLN A 130 -17.07 19.16 -12.89
N GLU A 131 -16.99 18.95 -11.57
CA GLU A 131 -15.71 18.97 -10.87
C GLU A 131 -14.76 17.86 -11.30
N ILE A 132 -15.27 16.63 -11.54
CA ILE A 132 -14.47 15.52 -12.06
C ILE A 132 -13.91 15.86 -13.45
N THR A 133 -14.73 16.40 -14.35
CA THR A 133 -14.28 16.84 -15.69
C THR A 133 -13.26 17.97 -15.58
N ARG A 134 -13.44 18.91 -14.65
CA ARG A 134 -12.45 19.97 -14.39
C ARG A 134 -11.12 19.39 -13.91
N LEU A 135 -11.13 18.40 -13.01
CA LEU A 135 -9.92 17.74 -12.54
C LEU A 135 -9.21 16.95 -13.64
N GLN A 136 -9.95 16.23 -14.50
CA GLN A 136 -9.35 15.56 -15.67
C GLN A 136 -8.63 16.55 -16.62
N ALA A 137 -9.18 17.76 -16.76
CA ALA A 137 -8.55 18.78 -17.61
C ALA A 137 -7.26 19.35 -17.00
N LEU A 138 -7.13 19.32 -15.67
CA LEU A 138 -5.98 19.84 -14.92
C LEU A 138 -4.91 18.77 -14.68
N LYS A 139 -5.34 17.52 -14.45
CA LYS A 139 -4.51 16.36 -14.12
C LYS A 139 -4.86 15.27 -15.12
N SER A 140 -3.86 14.76 -15.84
CA SER A 140 -4.08 13.75 -16.89
C SER A 140 -4.71 12.45 -16.38
N GLU A 141 -4.59 12.16 -15.08
CA GLU A 141 -5.11 10.95 -14.44
C GLU A 141 -5.78 11.29 -13.11
N VAL A 142 -6.93 10.68 -12.82
CA VAL A 142 -7.71 10.92 -11.60
C VAL A 142 -7.61 9.70 -10.69
N SER A 143 -7.28 9.93 -9.41
CA SER A 143 -7.12 8.87 -8.42
C SER A 143 -8.41 8.54 -7.69
N PHE A 144 -8.43 7.38 -7.01
CA PHE A 144 -9.54 7.01 -6.11
C PHE A 144 -9.78 8.06 -5.02
N TYR A 145 -8.69 8.60 -4.47
CA TYR A 145 -8.75 9.65 -3.46
C TYR A 145 -9.41 10.94 -3.98
N ASP A 146 -9.09 11.35 -5.21
CA ASP A 146 -9.67 12.55 -5.84
C ASP A 146 -11.21 12.43 -5.92
N ILE A 147 -11.74 11.31 -6.42
CA ILE A 147 -13.19 11.12 -6.53
C ILE A 147 -13.84 11.02 -5.15
N TYR A 148 -13.21 10.30 -4.23
CA TYR A 148 -13.72 10.13 -2.87
C TYR A 148 -13.86 11.49 -2.16
N HIS A 149 -12.88 12.37 -2.27
CA HIS A 149 -12.93 13.69 -1.64
C HIS A 149 -14.00 14.61 -2.26
N ILE A 150 -14.32 14.47 -3.55
CA ILE A 150 -15.41 15.25 -4.17
C ILE A 150 -16.78 14.70 -3.74
N ALA A 151 -16.92 13.37 -3.66
CA ALA A 151 -18.17 12.72 -3.30
C ALA A 151 -18.49 12.79 -1.79
N TYR A 152 -17.45 12.69 -0.96
CA TYR A 152 -17.51 12.69 0.50
C TYR A 152 -16.55 13.75 1.06
N PRO A 153 -16.83 15.04 0.81
CA PRO A 153 -16.01 16.10 1.38
C PRO A 153 -16.01 15.96 2.90
N GLU A 154 -14.82 16.02 3.51
CA GLU A 154 -14.71 16.00 4.97
C GLU A 154 -15.61 17.10 5.54
N ILE A 155 -16.60 16.71 6.34
CA ILE A 155 -17.31 17.67 7.18
C ILE A 155 -16.23 18.22 8.09
N SER A 156 -15.84 19.48 7.87
CA SER A 156 -14.95 20.19 8.79
C SER A 156 -15.62 20.23 10.15
N THR A 157 -15.32 19.24 10.99
CA THR A 157 -15.80 19.21 12.37
C THR A 157 -15.22 20.47 13.03
N PRO A 158 -16.05 21.36 13.60
CA PRO A 158 -15.59 22.64 14.14
C PRO A 158 -14.49 22.53 15.21
N GLU A 159 -14.32 21.35 15.80
CA GLU A 159 -13.36 21.07 16.87
C GLU A 159 -11.89 21.16 16.43
N ALA A 160 -11.58 20.99 15.14
CA ALA A 160 -10.21 21.13 14.64
C ALA A 160 -9.69 22.58 14.62
N ARG A 161 -10.58 23.58 14.77
CA ARG A 161 -10.19 25.00 14.78
C ARG A 161 -9.74 25.51 16.15
N VAL A 162 -9.95 24.75 17.23
CA VAL A 162 -9.63 25.19 18.60
C VAL A 162 -8.22 24.78 19.04
N SER A 163 -7.58 23.83 18.38
CA SER A 163 -6.20 23.39 18.72
C SER A 163 -5.08 24.14 17.98
N MET A 164 -5.42 25.11 17.13
CA MET A 164 -4.45 25.99 16.43
C MET A 164 -4.57 27.46 16.87
N MET A 165 -4.95 27.69 18.13
CA MET A 165 -4.85 28.98 18.81
C MET A 165 -4.07 28.84 20.12
#